data_AF-A4YU60-F1
#
_entry.id   AF-A4YU60-F1
#
_cell.length_a   1.000
_cell.length_b   1.000
_cell.length_c   1.000
_cell.angle_alpha   90.00
_cell.angle_beta   90.00
_cell.angle_gamma   90.00
#
_symmetry.space_group_name_H-M   'P 1'
#
loop_
_entity.id
_entity.type
_entity.pdbx_description
1 polymer ?
#
loop_
_entity_poly.entity_id
_entity_poly.type
_entity_poly.pdbx_seq_one_letter_code
_entity_poly.pdbx_strand_id
1 'polypeptide(L)' 'MRICLLCGNVGFVCEAHPDRPWIDGPAGCRCGAPGDPCPLCNRALIETDRPVIDTADIDDATEALAEIASRHLRRLH' A
#
# COMPACT_ATOMS: atom_id res chain seq x y z
N MET A 1 -15.94 11.43 12.47
CA MET A 1 -14.47 11.17 12.45
C MET A 1 -14.06 10.74 13.85
N ARG A 2 -13.35 9.62 14.01
CA ARG A 2 -12.85 9.18 15.33
C ARG A 2 -11.45 9.74 15.54
N ILE A 3 -11.18 10.27 16.73
CA ILE A 3 -9.84 10.71 17.13
C ILE A 3 -8.98 9.47 17.39
N CYS A 4 -7.79 9.41 16.80
CA CYS A 4 -6.78 8.42 17.09
C CYS A 4 -6.07 8.79 18.39
N LEU A 5 -6.29 8.02 19.45
CA LEU A 5 -5.69 8.26 20.77
C LEU A 5 -4.18 7.98 20.81
N LEU A 6 -3.66 7.21 19.84
CA LEU A 6 -2.24 6.87 19.76
C LEU A 6 -1.39 8.05 19.26
N CYS A 7 -1.80 8.66 18.15
CA CYS A 7 -1.04 9.76 17.53
C CYS A 7 -1.69 11.14 17.74
N GLY A 8 -2.85 11.24 18.41
CA GLY A 8 -3.58 12.50 18.55
C GLY A 8 -3.99 13.11 17.20
N ASN A 9 -4.31 12.26 16.21
CA ASN A 9 -4.61 12.63 14.82
C ASN A 9 -3.46 13.25 14.00
N VAL A 10 -2.20 13.22 14.46
CA VAL A 10 -1.07 13.77 13.67
C VAL A 10 -0.54 12.81 12.62
N GLY A 11 -0.93 11.53 12.68
CA GLY A 11 -0.51 10.51 11.72
C GLY A 11 0.87 9.91 11.98
N PHE A 12 1.61 10.36 12.99
CA PHE A 12 2.95 9.86 13.31
C PHE A 12 3.12 9.59 14.82
N VAL A 13 3.94 8.60 15.13
CA VAL A 13 4.39 8.24 16.48
C VAL A 13 5.91 8.30 16.53
N CYS A 14 6.53 8.31 17.71
CA CYS A 14 7.97 8.24 17.81
C CYS A 14 8.47 6.83 17.44
N GLU A 15 9.48 6.74 16.57
CA GLU A 15 10.07 5.46 16.14
C GLU A 15 10.61 4.64 17.34
N ALA A 16 11.26 5.31 18.30
CA ALA A 16 11.78 4.66 19.52
C ALA A 16 10.69 4.40 20.58
N HIS A 17 9.57 5.11 20.54
CA HIS A 17 8.48 5.01 21.50
C HIS A 17 7.12 5.05 20.77
N PRO A 18 6.68 3.91 20.20
CA PRO A 18 5.51 3.85 19.31
C PRO A 18 4.18 4.20 19.98
N ASP A 19 4.16 4.26 21.31
CA ASP A 19 3.03 4.69 22.14
C ASP A 19 2.95 6.21 22.32
N ARG A 20 3.95 6.95 21.83
CA ARG A 20 4.03 8.42 21.96
C ARG A 20 3.78 9.11 20.63
N PRO A 21 2.93 10.15 20.58
CA PRO A 21 2.73 10.93 19.37
C PRO A 21 4.02 11.67 18.98
N TRP A 22 4.27 11.81 17.68
CA TRP A 22 5.37 12.61 17.17
C TRP A 22 4.91 14.06 16.97
N ILE A 23 4.90 14.80 18.08
CA ILE A 23 4.51 16.22 18.13
C ILE A 23 5.48 17.00 19.02
N ASP A 24 5.60 18.29 18.74
CA ASP A 24 6.25 19.20 19.67
C ASP A 24 5.32 19.50 20.84
N GLY A 25 5.77 19.20 22.06
CA GLY A 25 5.06 19.57 23.29
C GLY A 25 4.99 18.49 24.36
N PRO A 26 4.20 18.71 25.43
CA PRO A 26 4.18 17.85 26.62
C PRO A 26 3.71 16.42 26.35
N ALA A 27 2.82 16.25 25.38
CA ALA A 27 2.28 14.95 25.00
C ALA A 27 3.20 14.16 24.05
N GLY A 28 4.12 14.86 23.35
CA GLY A 28 5.05 14.26 22.42
C GLY A 28 6.26 13.59 23.08
N CYS A 29 6.89 12.68 22.34
CA CYS A 29 8.16 12.09 22.77
C CYS A 29 9.30 13.12 22.67
N ARG A 30 10.15 13.22 23.71
CA ARG A 30 11.31 14.13 23.75
C ARG A 30 12.65 13.43 23.62
N CYS A 31 12.67 12.20 23.13
CA CYS A 31 13.89 11.39 23.04
C CYS A 31 14.80 11.78 21.86
N GLY A 32 14.33 12.60 20.92
CA GLY A 32 15.07 13.02 19.74
C GLY A 32 15.10 11.98 18.59
N ALA A 33 14.47 10.83 18.77
CA ALA A 33 14.31 9.86 17.68
C ALA A 33 13.33 10.39 16.60
N PRO A 34 13.42 9.85 15.37
CA PRO A 34 12.53 10.22 14.27
C PRO A 34 11.07 9.85 14.54
N GLY A 35 10.21 10.32 13.64
CA GLY A 35 8.81 9.92 13.60
C GLY A 35 8.60 8.75 12.64
N ASP A 36 7.73 7.84 13.04
CA ASP A 36 7.25 6.71 12.24
C ASP A 36 5.74 6.84 11.97
N PRO A 37 5.24 6.34 10.83
CA PRO A 37 3.82 6.41 10.50
C PRO A 37 2.99 5.67 11.56
N CYS A 38 1.94 6.32 12.06
CA CYS A 38 1.05 5.73 13.05
C CYS A 38 0.42 4.43 12.50
N PRO A 39 0.56 3.28 13.17
CA PRO A 39 0.08 1.99 12.66
C PRO A 39 -1.45 1.86 12.63
N LEU A 40 -2.17 2.76 13.31
CA LEU A 40 -3.63 2.82 13.29
C LEU A 40 -4.16 3.72 12.18
N CYS A 41 -3.50 4.87 11.94
CA CYS A 41 -3.89 5.82 10.90
C CYS A 41 -3.40 5.39 9.51
N ASN A 42 -2.18 4.84 9.45
CA ASN A 42 -1.49 4.44 8.23
C ASN A 42 -1.34 2.93 8.16
N ARG A 43 -2.37 2.18 8.61
CA ARG A 43 -2.39 0.74 8.38
C ARG A 43 -2.35 0.54 6.86
N ALA A 44 -1.23 0.05 6.36
CA ALA A 44 -1.15 -0.39 4.98
C ALA A 44 -2.27 -1.41 4.78
N LEU A 45 -3.10 -1.20 3.77
CA LEU A 45 -3.87 -2.30 3.22
C LEU A 45 -2.80 -3.26 2.71
N ILE A 46 -2.49 -4.28 3.51
CA ILE A 46 -1.71 -5.40 3.01
C ILE A 46 -2.48 -5.83 1.76
N GLU A 47 -1.79 -5.87 0.61
CA GLU A 47 -2.36 -6.23 -0.69
C GLU A 47 -2.77 -7.72 -0.72
N THR A 48 -3.44 -8.22 0.32
CA THR A 48 -4.07 -9.53 0.35
C THR A 48 -5.27 -9.61 -0.59
N ASP A 49 -5.72 -8.47 -1.13
CA ASP A 49 -6.82 -8.38 -2.09
C ASP A 49 -6.36 -7.99 -3.50
N ARG A 50 -5.03 -7.89 -3.74
CA ARG A 50 -4.57 -7.90 -5.13
C ARG A 50 -4.78 -9.32 -5.64
N PRO A 51 -5.49 -9.50 -6.77
CA PRO A 51 -5.48 -10.80 -7.43
C PRO A 51 -4.02 -11.11 -7.77
N VAL A 52 -3.52 -12.21 -7.23
CA VAL A 52 -2.28 -12.81 -7.72
C VAL A 52 -2.63 -13.31 -9.11
N ILE A 53 -2.28 -12.54 -10.14
CA ILE A 53 -2.40 -13.00 -11.53
C ILE A 53 -1.32 -14.06 -11.69
N ASP A 54 -1.71 -15.31 -11.93
CA ASP A 54 -0.74 -16.37 -12.22
C ASP A 54 -0.08 -16.05 -13.56
N THR A 55 1.23 -16.27 -13.64
CA THR A 55 1.97 -16.18 -14.90
C THR A 55 1.37 -17.07 -15.99
N ALA A 56 0.75 -18.19 -15.62
CA ALA A 56 0.02 -19.05 -16.56
C ALA A 56 -1.18 -18.34 -17.19
N ASP A 57 -1.92 -17.52 -16.43
CA ASP A 57 -3.05 -16.72 -16.96
C ASP A 57 -2.58 -15.64 -17.96
N ILE A 58 -1.34 -15.15 -17.80
CA ILE A 58 -0.73 -14.20 -18.74
C ILE A 58 -0.32 -14.90 -20.03
N ASP A 59 0.28 -16.08 -19.97
CA ASP A 59 0.71 -16.84 -21.16
C ASP A 59 -0.47 -17.19 -22.06
N ASP A 60 -1.58 -17.67 -21.48
CA ASP A 60 -2.83 -17.97 -22.20
C ASP A 60 -3.42 -16.73 -22.90
N ALA A 61 -3.42 -15.57 -22.21
CA ALA A 61 -3.89 -14.32 -22.80
C ALA A 61 -3.00 -13.85 -23.95
N THR A 62 -1.69 -14.11 -23.86
CA THR A 62 -0.71 -13.72 -24.88
C THR A 62 -0.86 -14.56 -26.14
N GLU A 63 -1.09 -15.87 -25.99
CA GLU A 63 -1.37 -16.78 -27.11
C GLU A 63 -2.69 -16.43 -27.81
N ALA A 64 -3.75 -16.13 -27.04
CA ALA A 64 -5.03 -15.71 -27.60
C ALA A 64 -4.93 -14.43 -28.43
N LEU A 65 -4.12 -13.46 -27.98
CA LEU A 65 -3.87 -12.23 -28.75
C LEU A 65 -3.07 -12.50 -30.03
N ALA A 66 -2.08 -13.38 -29.98
CA ALA A 66 -1.31 -13.79 -31.16
C ALA A 66 -2.20 -14.48 -32.22
N GLU A 67 -3.16 -15.29 -31.79
CA GLU A 67 -4.15 -15.87 -32.69
C GLU A 67 -5.06 -14.82 -33.33
N ILE A 68 -5.58 -13.88 -32.54
CA ILE A 68 -6.46 -12.80 -33.03
C ILE A 68 -5.72 -11.96 -34.08
N ALA A 69 -4.47 -11.58 -33.81
CA ALA A 69 -3.63 -10.85 -34.75
C ALA A 69 -3.42 -11.65 -36.05
N SER A 70 -3.12 -12.94 -35.93
CA SER A 70 -2.92 -13.84 -37.08
C SER A 70 -4.19 -14.03 -37.91
N ARG A 71 -5.38 -14.06 -37.28
CA ARG A 71 -6.67 -14.11 -37.98
C ARG A 71 -6.98 -12.78 -38.67
N HIS A 72 -6.63 -11.66 -38.05
CA HIS A 72 -6.81 -10.34 -38.64
C HIS A 72 -5.98 -10.17 -39.91
N LEU A 73 -4.69 -10.52 -39.86
CA LEU A 73 -3.80 -10.47 -41.02
C LEU A 73 -4.29 -11.36 -42.18
N ARG A 74 -4.80 -12.56 -41.88
CA ARG A 74 -5.37 -13.47 -42.89
C ARG A 74 -6.66 -12.96 -43.55
N ARG A 75 -7.36 -12.00 -42.93
CA ARG A 75 -8.56 -11.37 -43.52
C ARG A 75 -8.24 -10.14 -44.37
N LEU A 76 -6.99 -9.66 -44.33
CA LEU A 76 -6.52 -8.53 -45.12
C LEU A 76 -5.94 -8.93 -46.48
N HIS A 77 -5.77 -10.25 -46.73
CA HIS A 77 -5.38 -10.85 -48.00
C HIS A 77 -6.53 -11.70 -48.55
#